data_AF-A0A937XLT7-F1
#
_entry.id   AF-A0A937XLT7-F1
#
_cell.length_a   1.000
_cell.length_b   1.000
_cell.length_c   1.000
_cell.angle_alpha   90.00
_cell.angle_beta   90.00
_cell.angle_gamma   90.00
#
_symmetry.space_group_name_H-M   'P 1'
#
loop_
_entity.id
_entity.type
_entity.pdbx_description
1 polymer ?
#
loop_
_entity_poly.entity_id
_entity_poly.type
_entity_poly.pdbx_seq_one_letter_code
_entity_poly.pdbx_strand_id
1 'polypeptide(L)' 'MGKITCKTVLLALLVTGSSLFSLVSHSAGLGKLTVLSSLGQPLRAEIEIVSLQAGEGESLTARLASPEA' A
#
# COMPACT_ATOMS: atom_id res chain seq x y z
N MET A 1 36.39 -22.88 15.48
CA MET A 1 35.83 -21.53 15.18
C MET A 1 35.10 -21.49 13.83
N GLY A 2 34.16 -22.39 13.52
CA GLY A 2 33.63 -22.53 12.14
C GLY A 2 32.11 -22.57 11.95
N LYS A 3 31.30 -22.35 12.99
CA LYS A 3 29.83 -22.54 12.91
C LYS A 3 29.01 -21.25 12.81
N ILE A 4 29.65 -20.09 12.99
CA ILE A 4 28.96 -18.79 13.10
C ILE A 4 28.87 -18.09 11.73
N THR A 5 29.82 -18.34 10.81
CA THR A 5 29.85 -17.68 9.49
C THR A 5 28.76 -18.17 8.52
N CYS A 6 28.35 -19.44 8.58
CA CYS A 6 27.37 -20.00 7.62
C CYS A 6 25.92 -19.57 7.92
N LYS A 7 25.56 -19.43 9.19
CA LYS A 7 24.20 -19.06 9.62
C LYS A 7 23.87 -17.59 9.29
N THR A 8 24.86 -16.71 9.40
CA THR A 8 24.72 -15.27 9.11
C THR A 8 24.59 -15.00 7.60
N VAL A 9 25.26 -15.78 6.75
CA VAL A 9 25.11 -15.67 5.29
C VAL A 9 23.73 -16.16 4.83
N LEU A 10 23.16 -17.18 5.49
CA LEU A 10 21.81 -17.65 5.20
C LEU A 10 20.73 -16.61 5.57
N LEU A 11 20.89 -15.90 6.69
CA LEU A 11 19.98 -14.83 7.11
C LEU A 11 20.11 -13.57 6.22
N ALA A 12 21.31 -13.23 5.75
CA ALA A 12 21.53 -12.09 4.86
C ALA A 12 20.92 -12.30 3.46
N LEU A 13 20.89 -13.55 2.97
CA LEU A 13 20.22 -13.88 1.71
C LEU A 13 18.68 -13.81 1.86
N LEU A 14 18.15 -14.12 3.04
CA LEU A 14 16.71 -14.01 3.34
C LEU A 14 16.24 -12.54 3.35
N VAL A 15 17.04 -11.63 3.89
CA VAL A 15 16.69 -10.19 3.93
C VAL A 15 16.83 -9.51 2.57
N THR A 16 17.80 -9.93 1.75
CA THR A 16 17.97 -9.42 0.37
C THR A 16 16.93 -9.99 -0.58
N GLY A 17 16.40 -11.20 -0.31
CA GLY A 17 15.33 -11.83 -1.09
C GLY A 17 13.92 -11.29 -0.85
N SER A 18 13.73 -10.46 0.18
CA SER A 18 12.40 -9.90 0.52
C SER A 18 11.93 -8.83 -0.48
N SER A 19 12.83 -8.27 -1.29
CA SER A 19 12.47 -7.30 -2.34
C SER A 19 11.76 -7.92 -3.55
N LEU A 20 11.74 -9.24 -3.69
CA LEU A 20 11.06 -9.94 -4.79
C LEU A 20 9.60 -10.31 -4.44
N PHE A 21 9.16 -10.06 -3.20
CA PHE A 21 7.80 -10.34 -2.75
C PHE A 21 6.87 -9.12 -2.83
N SER A 22 7.12 -8.21 -3.79
CA SER A 22 6.10 -7.23 -4.22
C SER A 22 5.10 -7.91 -5.17
N LEU A 23 4.55 -9.04 -4.74
CA LEU A 23 3.56 -9.77 -5.50
C LEU A 23 2.19 -9.16 -5.18
N VAL A 24 1.75 -8.34 -6.12
CA VAL A 24 0.39 -7.85 -6.30
C VAL A 24 -0.04 -6.72 -5.34
N SER A 25 0.51 -5.52 -5.53
CA SER A 25 -0.21 -4.31 -5.10
C SER A 25 -1.44 -4.18 -6.00
N HIS A 26 -2.59 -4.63 -5.51
CA HIS A 26 -3.89 -4.35 -6.12
C HIS A 26 -4.18 -2.86 -5.95
N SER A 27 -3.69 -2.06 -6.88
CA SER A 27 -4.12 -0.67 -6.97
C SER A 27 -5.44 -0.66 -7.72
N ALA A 28 -6.49 -0.17 -7.08
CA ALA A 28 -7.62 0.37 -7.84
C ALA A 28 -7.07 1.49 -8.75
N GLY A 29 -7.55 1.61 -9.98
CA GLY A 29 -7.20 2.72 -10.85
C GLY A 29 -7.91 3.97 -10.34
N LEU A 30 -7.26 4.71 -9.44
CA LEU A 30 -7.79 5.96 -8.89
C LEU A 30 -7.42 7.13 -9.83
N GLY A 31 -8.40 7.98 -10.09
CA GLY A 31 -8.27 9.18 -10.91
C GLY A 31 -7.98 10.42 -10.07
N LYS A 32 -8.61 11.53 -10.47
CA LYS A 32 -8.41 12.82 -9.81
C LYS A 32 -9.00 12.79 -8.39
N LEU A 33 -8.21 13.26 -7.42
CA LEU A 33 -8.67 13.61 -6.08
C LEU A 33 -9.00 15.11 -6.05
N THR A 34 -10.23 15.46 -5.69
CA THR A 34 -10.67 16.85 -5.53
C THR A 34 -11.09 17.10 -4.09
N VAL A 35 -10.49 18.10 -3.45
CA VAL A 35 -10.85 18.51 -2.08
C VAL A 35 -11.95 19.56 -2.14
N LEU A 36 -13.04 19.30 -1.44
CA LEU A 36 -14.22 20.17 -1.38
C LEU A 36 -14.28 20.98 -0.08
N SER A 37 -13.40 20.65 0.87
CA SER A 37 -13.33 21.29 2.18
C SER A 37 -12.41 22.52 2.19
N SER A 38 -12.86 23.56 2.90
CA SER A 38 -12.07 24.72 3.29
C SER A 38 -11.15 24.41 4.49
N LEU A 39 -10.26 25.35 4.81
CA LEU A 39 -9.40 25.25 5.98
C LEU A 39 -10.26 25.24 7.27
N GLY A 40 -10.02 24.27 8.15
CA GLY A 40 -10.69 24.17 9.46
C GLY A 40 -12.01 23.37 9.49
N GLN A 41 -12.51 22.88 8.35
CA GLN A 41 -13.62 21.92 8.33
C GLN A 41 -13.10 20.48 8.11
N PRO A 42 -13.84 19.44 8.53
CA PRO A 42 -13.43 18.05 8.30
C PRO A 42 -13.19 17.78 6.81
N LEU A 43 -12.22 16.93 6.50
CA LEU A 43 -11.83 16.61 5.12
C LEU A 43 -13.00 15.93 4.37
N ARG A 44 -13.53 16.62 3.36
CA ARG A 44 -14.35 16.06 2.28
C ARG A 44 -13.53 16.13 1.01
N ALA A 45 -13.21 14.98 0.46
CA ALA A 45 -12.60 14.84 -0.84
C ALA A 45 -13.37 13.80 -1.65
N GLU A 46 -13.42 14.01 -2.95
CA GLU A 46 -13.98 13.06 -3.91
C GLU A 46 -12.83 12.50 -4.75
N ILE A 47 -12.87 11.20 -5.02
CA ILE A 47 -11.88 10.48 -5.82
C ILE A 47 -12.64 9.77 -6.93
N GLU A 48 -12.26 10.06 -8.17
CA GLU A 48 -12.80 9.37 -9.34
C GLU A 48 -12.19 7.97 -9.44
N ILE A 49 -13.00 6.95 -9.78
CA ILE A 49 -12.52 5.59 -10.01
C ILE A 49 -12.45 5.38 -11.53
N VAL A 50 -11.24 5.29 -12.07
CA VAL A 50 -10.99 5.22 -13.52
C VAL A 50 -10.94 3.78 -14.03
N SER A 51 -10.47 2.86 -13.19
CA SER A 51 -10.41 1.43 -13.54
C SER A 51 -10.78 0.57 -12.34
N LEU A 52 -11.81 -0.25 -12.51
CA LEU A 52 -12.31 -1.22 -11.53
C LEU A 52 -12.63 -2.53 -12.27
N GLN A 53 -12.14 -3.67 -11.79
CA GLN A 53 -12.52 -4.97 -12.35
C GLN A 53 -13.87 -5.44 -11.82
N ALA A 54 -14.53 -6.31 -12.59
CA ALA A 54 -15.83 -6.86 -12.23
C ALA A 54 -15.73 -7.60 -10.87
N GLY A 55 -16.54 -7.18 -9.90
CA GLY A 55 -16.56 -7.75 -8.55
C GLY A 55 -15.70 -7.03 -7.50
N GLU A 56 -14.82 -6.09 -7.88
CA GLU A 56 -13.98 -5.37 -6.90
C GLU A 56 -14.73 -4.28 -6.12
N GLY A 57 -15.87 -3.79 -6.65
CA GLY A 57 -16.61 -2.67 -6.06
C GLY A 57 -17.15 -2.95 -4.66
N GLU A 58 -17.58 -4.19 -4.37
CA GLU A 58 -18.05 -4.59 -3.04
C GLU A 58 -16.91 -4.73 -2.02
N SER A 59 -15.69 -5.03 -2.47
CA SER A 59 -14.51 -5.14 -1.60
C SER A 59 -13.81 -3.79 -1.38
N LEU A 60 -14.13 -2.77 -2.18
CA LEU A 60 -13.42 -1.49 -2.16
C LEU A 60 -13.83 -0.69 -0.92
N THR A 61 -12.89 -0.50 0.01
CA THR A 61 -13.10 0.29 1.24
C THR A 61 -12.26 1.56 1.20
N ALA A 62 -12.92 2.72 1.29
CA ALA A 62 -12.23 4.00 1.47
C ALA A 62 -12.06 4.31 2.97
N ARG A 63 -10.82 4.55 3.40
CA ARG A 63 -10.52 5.05 4.76
C ARG A 63 -9.51 6.18 4.70
N LEU A 64 -9.70 7.16 5.58
CA LEU A 64 -8.70 8.19 5.81
C LEU A 64 -7.55 7.58 6.61
N ALA A 65 -6.31 7.81 6.16
CA ALA A 65 -5.13 7.38 6.88
C ALA A 65 -5.04 8.09 8.25
N SER A 66 -4.49 7.39 9.24
CA SER A 66 -4.16 8.00 10.53
C SER A 66 -3.10 9.09 10.34
N PRO A 67 -3.14 10.19 11.10
CA PRO A 67 -2.17 11.29 10.96
C PRO A 67 -0.73 10.91 11.33
N GLU A 68 -0.53 9.77 11.99
CA GLU A 68 0.78 9.27 12.48
C GLU A 68 1.41 8.19 11.56
N ALA A 69 0.89 8.03 10.33
CA ALA A 69 1.35 7.00 9.38
C ALA A 69 2.70 7.32 8.71
#